data_AF-A0A840YAK3-F1
#
_entry.id   AF-A0A840YAK3-F1
#
_cell.length_a   1.000
_cell.length_b   1.000
_cell.length_c   1.000
_cell.angle_alpha   90.00
_cell.angle_beta   90.00
_cell.angle_gamma   90.00
#
_symmetry.space_group_name_H-M   'P 1'
#
loop_
_entity.id
_entity.type
_entity.pdbx_description
1 polymer ?
#
loop_
_entity_poly.entity_id
_entity_poly.type
_entity_poly.pdbx_seq_one_letter_code
_entity_poly.pdbx_strand_id
1 'polypeptide(L)'
;MKPLLITDCDEVLLHMVRHFGTWLDEAHDIELSLALGGFENAMRRRADDSIVEAPRMWELLDGFFPDEMARQTLVPHARGALAAIAERADIVVLTNLRDHCRPHRIAQLDEHDIAYRVECNQGPKGPAVARLVAEFGNPVTVFVDDLPQHHESVARTVPQVHRLHMVSEPDMAPHIAPAPHAHARIDDWKEAQGWIEARFAQGLTAAASGGSASA
;
A
#
# COMPACT_ATOMS: atom_id res chain seq x y z
N MET A 1 10.04 3.03 -23.74
CA MET A 1 9.18 2.21 -22.86
C MET A 1 8.76 3.11 -21.71
N LYS A 2 7.47 3.13 -21.36
CA LYS A 2 7.00 3.90 -20.20
C LYS A 2 7.49 3.24 -18.90
N PRO A 3 7.88 3.99 -17.86
CA PRO A 3 8.06 3.46 -16.52
C PRO A 3 6.77 2.87 -15.96
N LEU A 4 6.88 2.10 -14.88
CA LEU A 4 5.75 1.46 -14.20
C LEU A 4 5.70 1.89 -12.73
N LEU A 5 4.56 2.37 -12.28
CA LEU A 5 4.23 2.52 -10.86
C LEU A 5 3.34 1.34 -10.45
N ILE A 6 3.77 0.59 -9.44
CA ILE A 6 2.93 -0.36 -8.74
C ILE A 6 2.71 0.19 -7.34
N THR A 7 1.45 0.39 -6.95
CA THR A 7 1.11 0.96 -5.64
C THR A 7 0.17 0.02 -4.91
N ASP A 8 0.38 -0.17 -3.60
CA ASP A 8 -0.69 -0.65 -2.74
C ASP A 8 -1.82 0.39 -2.65
N CYS A 9 -2.92 0.01 -2.01
CA CYS A 9 -4.10 0.82 -1.87
C CYS A 9 -4.43 1.14 -0.41
N ASP A 10 -4.42 0.17 0.50
CA ASP A 10 -4.81 0.42 1.89
C ASP A 10 -3.62 1.08 2.61
N GLU A 11 -3.87 2.18 3.32
CA GLU A 11 -2.83 3.03 3.94
C GLU A 11 -1.85 3.70 2.96
N VAL A 12 -2.09 3.56 1.66
CA VAL A 12 -1.32 4.21 0.58
C VAL A 12 -2.20 5.12 -0.27
N LEU A 13 -3.31 4.62 -0.82
CA LEU A 13 -4.27 5.43 -1.58
C LEU A 13 -5.52 5.78 -0.77
N LEU A 14 -5.92 4.88 0.11
CA LEU A 14 -7.11 5.00 0.94
C LEU A 14 -6.71 4.84 2.40
N HIS A 15 -7.31 5.67 3.26
CA HIS A 15 -7.30 5.38 4.68
C HIS A 15 -8.20 4.17 4.92
N MET A 16 -7.64 3.06 5.39
CA MET A 16 -8.40 1.86 5.74
C MET A 16 -8.55 1.74 7.24
N VAL A 17 -7.45 1.92 7.97
CA VAL A 17 -7.33 1.49 9.35
C VAL A 17 -8.25 2.27 10.30
N ARG A 18 -8.39 3.58 10.10
CA ARG A 18 -9.33 4.43 10.85
C ARG A 18 -10.81 4.02 10.66
N HIS A 19 -11.15 3.59 9.45
CA HIS A 19 -12.52 3.23 9.08
C HIS A 19 -12.86 1.83 9.54
N PHE A 20 -11.88 0.93 9.50
CA PHE A 20 -11.95 -0.37 10.14
C PHE A 20 -12.15 -0.21 11.65
N GLY A 21 -11.37 0.65 12.32
CA GLY A 21 -11.52 0.94 13.75
C GLY A 21 -12.90 1.51 14.10
N THR A 22 -13.45 2.40 13.28
CA THR A 22 -14.80 2.95 13.47
C THR A 22 -15.87 1.85 13.36
N TRP A 23 -15.77 0.99 12.34
CA TRP A 23 -16.71 -0.12 12.16
C TRP A 23 -16.63 -1.16 13.29
N LEU A 24 -15.43 -1.47 13.77
CA LEU A 24 -15.22 -2.34 14.93
C LEU A 24 -15.91 -1.81 16.18
N ASP A 25 -15.84 -0.50 16.41
CA ASP A 25 -16.50 0.16 17.54
C ASP A 25 -18.04 0.07 17.40
N GLU A 26 -18.56 0.45 16.23
CA GLU A 26 -20.00 0.52 15.94
C GLU A 26 -20.68 -0.86 15.95
N ALA A 27 -20.07 -1.86 15.34
CA ALA A 27 -20.71 -3.15 15.04
C ALA A 27 -20.26 -4.29 15.97
N HIS A 28 -19.12 -4.16 16.65
CA HIS A 28 -18.50 -5.27 17.37
C HIS A 28 -18.06 -4.98 18.81
N ASP A 29 -18.22 -3.74 19.29
CA ASP A 29 -17.77 -3.32 20.63
C ASP A 29 -16.26 -3.61 20.84
N ILE A 30 -15.48 -3.36 19.77
CA ILE A 30 -14.02 -3.56 19.73
C ILE A 30 -13.35 -2.22 19.51
N GLU A 31 -12.40 -1.89 20.38
CA GLU A 31 -11.50 -0.76 20.22
C GLU A 31 -10.27 -1.17 19.40
N LEU A 32 -9.91 -0.35 18.42
CA LEU A 32 -8.66 -0.47 17.67
C LEU A 32 -7.70 0.65 18.08
N SER A 33 -6.63 0.30 18.79
CA SER A 33 -5.59 1.24 19.24
C SER A 33 -4.38 1.23 18.29
N LEU A 34 -4.27 2.26 17.46
CA LEU A 34 -3.19 2.42 16.47
C LEU A 34 -1.85 2.83 17.08
N ALA A 35 -1.84 3.25 18.36
CA ALA A 35 -0.67 3.72 19.07
C ALA A 35 0.36 2.61 19.39
N LEU A 36 0.01 1.32 19.21
CA LEU A 36 0.80 0.18 19.68
C LEU A 36 1.68 -0.49 18.61
N GLY A 37 1.87 0.13 17.44
CA GLY A 37 2.92 -0.28 16.50
C GLY A 37 2.73 -1.66 15.85
N GLY A 38 1.53 -2.23 15.88
CA GLY A 38 1.19 -3.47 15.20
C GLY A 38 -0.30 -3.83 15.29
N PHE A 39 -0.89 -4.19 14.16
CA PHE A 39 -2.33 -4.51 14.03
C PHE A 39 -2.76 -5.72 14.88
N GLU A 40 -1.84 -6.66 15.11
CA GLU A 40 -2.07 -7.93 15.82
C GLU A 40 -2.32 -7.80 17.33
N ASN A 41 -1.95 -6.68 17.97
CA ASN A 41 -2.27 -6.40 19.38
C ASN A 41 -3.14 -5.14 19.55
N ALA A 42 -3.60 -4.56 18.45
CA ALA A 42 -4.32 -3.30 18.44
C ALA A 42 -5.81 -3.45 18.78
N MET A 43 -6.38 -4.65 18.66
CA MET A 43 -7.82 -4.89 18.82
C MET A 43 -8.16 -5.44 20.20
N ARG A 44 -8.98 -4.70 20.95
CA ARG A 44 -9.40 -5.03 22.33
C ARG A 44 -10.90 -4.97 22.46
N ARG A 45 -11.51 -5.95 23.13
CA ARG A 45 -12.94 -5.92 23.44
C ARG A 45 -13.21 -4.88 24.51
N ARG A 46 -14.21 -4.01 24.32
CA ARG A 46 -14.54 -2.99 25.34
C ARG A 46 -15.13 -3.59 26.61
N ALA A 47 -15.82 -4.72 26.50
CA ALA A 47 -16.46 -5.38 27.63
C ALA A 47 -15.47 -5.80 28.74
N ASP A 48 -14.25 -6.23 28.39
CA ASP A 48 -13.31 -6.83 29.33
C ASP A 48 -11.82 -6.58 29.03
N ASP A 49 -11.49 -5.72 28.06
CA ASP A 49 -10.13 -5.41 27.61
C ASP A 49 -9.34 -6.64 27.08
N SER A 50 -10.02 -7.74 26.76
CA SER A 50 -9.37 -8.91 26.18
C SER A 50 -8.93 -8.64 24.73
N ILE A 51 -7.76 -9.19 24.37
CA ILE A 51 -7.22 -9.08 23.01
C ILE A 51 -8.06 -9.93 22.06
N VAL A 52 -8.38 -9.37 20.89
CA VAL A 52 -9.00 -10.13 19.80
C VAL A 52 -7.97 -11.04 19.17
N GLU A 53 -8.20 -12.34 19.23
CA GLU A 53 -7.27 -13.33 18.66
C GLU A 53 -7.14 -13.20 17.13
N ALA A 54 -5.95 -13.50 16.60
CA ALA A 54 -5.64 -13.39 15.18
C ALA A 54 -6.68 -14.04 14.24
N PRO A 55 -7.20 -15.27 14.47
CA PRO A 55 -8.24 -15.83 13.61
C PRO A 55 -9.49 -14.95 13.53
N ARG A 56 -9.93 -14.38 14.66
CA ARG A 56 -11.10 -13.51 14.72
C ARG A 56 -10.83 -12.15 14.05
N MET A 57 -9.62 -11.62 14.19
CA MET A 57 -9.19 -10.42 13.47
C MET A 57 -9.30 -10.62 11.95
N TRP A 58 -8.85 -11.77 11.43
CA TRP A 58 -8.98 -12.08 10.00
C TRP A 58 -10.43 -12.20 9.54
N GLU A 59 -11.30 -12.82 10.33
CA GLU A 59 -12.74 -12.85 10.04
C GLU A 59 -13.36 -11.44 9.98
N LEU A 60 -12.95 -10.54 10.89
CA LEU A 60 -13.43 -9.16 10.94
C LEU A 60 -12.95 -8.37 9.71
N LEU A 61 -11.68 -8.52 9.32
CA LEU A 61 -11.17 -7.94 8.09
C LEU A 61 -11.92 -8.46 6.85
N ASP A 62 -12.11 -9.78 6.75
CA ASP A 62 -12.86 -10.38 5.63
C ASP A 62 -14.32 -9.88 5.58
N GLY A 63 -14.95 -9.62 6.73
CA GLY A 63 -16.30 -9.05 6.82
C GLY A 63 -16.36 -7.55 6.52
N PHE A 64 -15.30 -6.80 6.81
CA PHE A 64 -15.25 -5.35 6.57
C PHE A 64 -15.24 -5.02 5.07
N PHE A 65 -14.44 -5.72 4.26
CA PHE A 65 -14.23 -5.30 2.87
C PHE A 65 -15.51 -5.32 2.00
N PRO A 66 -16.33 -6.40 1.98
CA PRO A 66 -17.50 -6.44 1.11
C PRO A 66 -18.55 -5.36 1.38
N ASP A 67 -18.78 -5.03 2.66
CA ASP A 67 -19.90 -4.21 3.10
C ASP A 67 -19.51 -2.76 3.46
N GLU A 68 -18.25 -2.52 3.83
CA GLU A 68 -17.81 -1.24 4.39
C GLU A 68 -16.78 -0.51 3.55
N MET A 69 -16.26 -1.07 2.46
CA MET A 69 -15.23 -0.40 1.64
C MET A 69 -15.61 1.03 1.25
N ALA A 70 -16.86 1.29 0.87
CA ALA A 70 -17.31 2.62 0.46
C ALA A 70 -17.08 3.74 1.51
N ARG A 71 -16.87 3.42 2.79
CA ARG A 71 -16.56 4.42 3.83
C ARG A 71 -15.11 4.90 3.79
N GLN A 72 -14.19 4.14 3.19
CA GLN A 72 -12.77 4.50 3.12
C GLN A 72 -12.59 5.82 2.38
N THR A 73 -11.72 6.68 2.91
CA THR A 73 -11.48 8.01 2.34
C THR A 73 -10.14 8.07 1.64
N LEU A 74 -10.09 8.76 0.50
CA LEU A 74 -8.84 8.99 -0.22
C LEU A 74 -7.79 9.72 0.62
N VAL A 75 -6.55 9.25 0.53
CA VAL A 75 -5.37 9.92 1.09
C VAL A 75 -5.17 11.28 0.41
N PRO A 76 -4.84 12.35 1.15
CA PRO A 76 -4.57 13.65 0.57
C PRO A 76 -3.55 13.59 -0.57
N HIS A 77 -3.79 14.39 -1.61
CA HIS A 77 -2.92 14.55 -2.78
C HIS A 77 -2.76 13.31 -3.68
N ALA A 78 -3.23 12.11 -3.29
CA ALA A 78 -3.07 10.86 -4.05
C ALA A 78 -3.61 10.96 -5.49
N ARG A 79 -4.88 11.40 -5.66
CA ARG A 79 -5.50 11.53 -7.00
C ARG A 79 -4.69 12.43 -7.93
N GLY A 80 -4.25 13.59 -7.43
CA GLY A 80 -3.47 14.55 -8.21
C GLY A 80 -2.08 14.01 -8.59
N ALA A 81 -1.39 13.38 -7.63
CA ALA A 81 -0.09 12.78 -7.84
C ALA A 81 -0.14 11.63 -8.86
N LEU A 82 -1.11 10.72 -8.72
CA LEU A 82 -1.30 9.64 -9.67
C LEU A 82 -1.62 10.15 -11.08
N ALA A 83 -2.48 11.16 -11.21
CA ALA A 83 -2.81 11.76 -12.51
C ALA A 83 -1.56 12.35 -13.19
N ALA A 84 -0.70 13.06 -12.44
CA ALA A 84 0.55 13.59 -12.96
C ALA A 84 1.54 12.48 -13.37
N ILE A 85 1.67 11.43 -12.55
CA ILE A 85 2.53 10.28 -12.85
C ILE A 85 2.03 9.55 -14.11
N ALA A 86 0.71 9.41 -14.27
CA ALA A 86 0.08 8.71 -15.40
C ALA A 86 0.35 9.35 -16.76
N GLU A 87 0.73 10.64 -16.80
CA GLU A 87 1.15 11.30 -18.04
C GLU A 87 2.38 10.62 -18.67
N ARG A 88 3.20 9.94 -17.86
CA ARG A 88 4.52 9.43 -18.28
C ARG A 88 4.77 7.97 -17.92
N ALA A 89 4.03 7.40 -16.98
CA ALA A 89 4.17 6.03 -16.51
C ALA A 89 2.84 5.27 -16.58
N ASP A 90 2.92 3.95 -16.71
CA ASP A 90 1.77 3.08 -16.49
C ASP A 90 1.58 2.85 -14.97
N ILE A 91 0.33 2.69 -14.52
CA ILE A 91 0.00 2.54 -13.09
C ILE A 91 -0.82 1.26 -12.88
N VAL A 92 -0.40 0.46 -11.90
CA VAL A 92 -1.14 -0.71 -11.41
C VAL A 92 -1.31 -0.59 -9.89
N VAL A 93 -2.54 -0.72 -9.44
CA VAL A 93 -2.87 -0.88 -8.01
C VAL A 93 -2.79 -2.37 -7.68
N LEU A 94 -1.87 -2.75 -6.81
CA LEU A 94 -1.64 -4.13 -6.39
C LEU A 94 -2.01 -4.27 -4.91
N THR A 95 -3.17 -4.84 -4.62
CA THR A 95 -3.72 -4.94 -3.26
C THR A 95 -3.76 -6.38 -2.77
N ASN A 96 -3.60 -6.60 -1.46
CA ASN A 96 -3.65 -7.93 -0.85
C ASN A 96 -5.07 -8.41 -0.48
N LEU A 97 -6.09 -7.88 -1.17
CA LEU A 97 -7.46 -8.34 -1.07
C LEU A 97 -7.66 -9.70 -1.75
N ARG A 98 -8.71 -10.41 -1.33
CA ARG A 98 -9.21 -11.60 -2.03
C ARG A 98 -9.90 -11.20 -3.34
N ASP A 99 -9.88 -12.10 -4.32
CA ASP A 99 -10.36 -11.81 -5.67
C ASP A 99 -11.83 -11.35 -5.74
N HIS A 100 -12.68 -11.81 -4.82
CA HIS A 100 -14.08 -11.40 -4.78
C HIS A 100 -14.27 -9.92 -4.39
N CYS A 101 -13.29 -9.30 -3.72
CA CYS A 101 -13.30 -7.87 -3.40
C CYS A 101 -12.83 -7.01 -4.57
N ARG A 102 -12.27 -7.59 -5.64
CA ARG A 102 -11.71 -6.83 -6.76
C ARG A 102 -12.72 -5.87 -7.40
N PRO A 103 -13.97 -6.26 -7.72
CA PRO A 103 -14.95 -5.33 -8.29
C PRO A 103 -15.28 -4.18 -7.34
N HIS A 104 -15.36 -4.45 -6.03
CA HIS A 104 -15.62 -3.44 -5.01
C HIS A 104 -14.47 -2.43 -4.92
N ARG A 105 -13.22 -2.88 -4.94
CA ARG A 105 -12.03 -2.01 -4.97
C ARG A 105 -11.99 -1.14 -6.22
N ILE A 106 -12.35 -1.68 -7.38
CA ILE A 106 -12.44 -0.90 -8.62
C ILE A 106 -13.51 0.19 -8.50
N ALA A 107 -14.73 -0.18 -8.09
CA ALA A 107 -15.83 0.78 -7.95
C ALA A 107 -15.49 1.89 -6.95
N GLN A 108 -14.90 1.54 -5.82
CA GLN A 108 -14.45 2.49 -4.81
C GLN A 108 -13.39 3.48 -5.32
N LEU A 109 -12.39 3.01 -6.08
CA LEU A 109 -11.38 3.89 -6.64
C LEU A 109 -11.96 4.78 -7.75
N ASP A 110 -12.94 4.28 -8.49
CA ASP A 110 -13.67 5.05 -9.52
C ASP A 110 -14.43 6.25 -8.93
N GLU A 111 -15.00 6.12 -7.72
CA GLU A 111 -15.62 7.23 -6.97
C GLU A 111 -14.63 8.37 -6.63
N HIS A 112 -13.33 8.12 -6.78
CA HIS A 112 -12.26 9.09 -6.58
C HIS A 112 -11.54 9.49 -7.88
N ASP A 113 -12.12 9.18 -9.05
CA ASP A 113 -11.53 9.35 -10.37
C ASP A 113 -10.20 8.58 -10.56
N ILE A 114 -10.03 7.45 -9.89
CA ILE A 114 -8.84 6.58 -9.98
C ILE A 114 -9.21 5.31 -10.77
N ALA A 115 -9.09 5.39 -12.09
CA ALA A 115 -9.45 4.31 -13.01
C ALA A 115 -8.23 3.53 -13.55
N TYR A 116 -7.31 3.13 -12.66
CA TYR A 116 -6.13 2.33 -13.03
C TYR A 116 -6.39 0.82 -12.88
N ARG A 117 -5.53 0.00 -13.48
CA ARG A 117 -5.63 -1.47 -13.36
C ARG A 117 -5.49 -1.87 -11.89
N VAL A 118 -6.46 -2.61 -11.37
CA VAL A 118 -6.41 -3.22 -10.03
C VAL A 118 -6.10 -4.71 -10.15
N GLU A 119 -5.13 -5.18 -9.36
CA GLU A 119 -4.75 -6.58 -9.21
C GLU A 119 -4.84 -6.99 -7.73
N CYS A 120 -5.51 -8.11 -7.50
CA CYS A 120 -5.55 -8.75 -6.19
C CYS A 120 -4.36 -9.71 -6.05
N ASN A 121 -3.87 -9.84 -4.82
CA ASN A 121 -2.77 -10.73 -4.47
C ASN A 121 -3.04 -11.36 -3.11
N GLN A 122 -2.45 -12.53 -2.85
CA GLN A 122 -2.49 -13.15 -1.54
C GLN A 122 -1.07 -13.56 -1.12
N GLY A 123 -0.69 -13.19 0.10
CA GLY A 123 0.64 -13.43 0.64
C GLY A 123 1.67 -12.39 0.18
N PRO A 124 2.95 -12.77 0.00
CA PRO A 124 4.02 -11.83 -0.34
C PRO A 124 3.82 -11.21 -1.74
N LYS A 125 4.12 -9.91 -1.90
CA LYS A 125 3.91 -9.19 -3.17
C LYS A 125 5.03 -9.31 -4.19
N GLY A 126 6.23 -9.73 -3.80
CA GLY A 126 7.38 -9.88 -4.69
C GLY A 126 7.08 -10.68 -5.97
N PRO A 127 6.47 -11.88 -5.89
CA PRO A 127 6.08 -12.65 -7.07
C PRO A 127 5.09 -11.93 -7.99
N ALA A 128 4.08 -11.24 -7.43
CA ALA A 128 3.11 -10.48 -8.22
C ALA A 128 3.76 -9.27 -8.91
N VAL A 129 4.61 -8.53 -8.20
CA VAL A 129 5.41 -7.43 -8.77
C VAL A 129 6.30 -7.95 -9.89
N ALA A 130 6.99 -9.09 -9.72
CA ALA A 130 7.83 -9.68 -10.76
C ALA A 130 7.06 -10.00 -12.04
N ARG A 131 5.84 -10.55 -11.88
CA ARG A 131 4.95 -10.87 -12.98
C ARG A 131 4.52 -9.61 -13.74
N LEU A 132 4.12 -8.56 -13.02
CA LEU A 132 3.73 -7.27 -13.60
C LEU A 132 4.92 -6.60 -14.31
N VAL A 133 6.10 -6.55 -13.69
CA VAL A 133 7.31 -5.99 -14.30
C VAL A 133 7.64 -6.70 -15.61
N ALA A 134 7.57 -8.04 -15.64
CA ALA A 134 7.80 -8.81 -16.85
C ALA A 134 6.72 -8.55 -17.93
N GLU A 135 5.45 -8.46 -17.54
CA GLU A 135 4.32 -8.17 -18.43
C GLU A 135 4.49 -6.82 -19.15
N PHE A 136 4.99 -5.81 -18.45
CA PHE A 136 5.23 -4.47 -19.01
C PHE A 136 6.60 -4.33 -19.71
N GLY A 137 7.36 -5.42 -19.86
CA GLY A 137 8.62 -5.43 -20.61
C GLY A 137 9.86 -5.04 -19.81
N ASN A 138 9.83 -5.18 -18.49
CA ASN A 138 10.89 -4.81 -17.54
C ASN A 138 11.29 -3.32 -17.55
N PRO A 139 10.32 -2.39 -17.43
CA PRO A 139 10.62 -0.97 -17.36
C PRO A 139 11.26 -0.58 -16.02
N VAL A 140 11.75 0.66 -15.92
CA VAL A 140 12.03 1.28 -14.63
C VAL A 140 10.73 1.28 -13.82
N THR A 141 10.78 0.64 -12.66
CA THR A 141 9.60 0.38 -11.84
C THR A 141 9.79 0.93 -10.44
N VAL A 142 8.75 1.57 -9.91
CA VAL A 142 8.61 1.92 -8.49
C VAL A 142 7.47 1.12 -7.88
N PHE A 143 7.72 0.54 -6.72
CA PHE A 143 6.75 -0.14 -5.86
C PHE A 143 6.51 0.68 -4.59
N VAL A 144 5.25 1.01 -4.29
CA VAL A 144 4.82 1.76 -3.10
C VAL A 144 3.95 0.85 -2.23
N ASP A 145 4.25 0.75 -0.94
CA ASP A 145 3.54 -0.12 0.00
C ASP A 145 3.79 0.34 1.44
N ASP A 146 2.85 0.10 2.35
CA ASP A 146 2.90 0.45 3.76
C ASP A 146 3.56 -0.62 4.64
N LEU A 147 3.64 -1.86 4.16
CA LEU A 147 4.07 -3.01 4.97
C LEU A 147 5.54 -3.41 4.72
N PRO A 148 6.41 -3.42 5.76
CA PRO A 148 7.82 -3.79 5.62
C PRO A 148 8.08 -5.17 4.98
N GLN A 149 7.22 -6.16 5.26
CA GLN A 149 7.34 -7.51 4.68
C GLN A 149 7.12 -7.53 3.16
N HIS A 150 6.35 -6.60 2.61
CA HIS A 150 6.17 -6.49 1.16
C HIS A 150 7.40 -5.88 0.50
N HIS A 151 8.05 -4.91 1.15
CA HIS A 151 9.36 -4.39 0.71
C HIS A 151 10.44 -5.47 0.71
N GLU A 152 10.53 -6.27 1.78
CA GLU A 152 11.46 -7.42 1.82
C GLU A 152 11.18 -8.41 0.68
N SER A 153 9.91 -8.76 0.48
CA SER A 153 9.50 -9.69 -0.58
C SER A 153 9.91 -9.19 -1.97
N VAL A 154 9.68 -7.92 -2.27
CA VAL A 154 10.07 -7.29 -3.55
C VAL A 154 11.60 -7.22 -3.67
N ALA A 155 12.30 -6.84 -2.61
CA ALA A 155 13.78 -6.80 -2.61
C ALA A 155 14.40 -8.16 -2.93
N ARG A 156 13.83 -9.25 -2.39
CA ARG A 156 14.31 -10.63 -2.65
C ARG A 156 13.98 -11.13 -4.05
N THR A 157 12.83 -10.74 -4.60
CA THR A 157 12.31 -11.31 -5.86
C THR A 157 12.74 -10.50 -7.08
N VAL A 158 12.69 -9.18 -6.97
CA VAL A 158 12.99 -8.22 -8.04
C VAL A 158 13.78 -7.03 -7.48
N PRO A 159 15.05 -7.25 -7.09
CA PRO A 159 15.88 -6.23 -6.43
C PRO A 159 16.04 -4.95 -7.26
N GLN A 160 15.86 -5.03 -8.58
CA GLN A 160 15.92 -3.91 -9.52
C GLN A 160 14.76 -2.89 -9.40
N VAL A 161 13.68 -3.23 -8.71
CA VAL A 161 12.52 -2.35 -8.49
C VAL A 161 12.82 -1.35 -7.38
N HIS A 162 12.59 -0.06 -7.64
CA HIS A 162 12.63 0.97 -6.59
C HIS A 162 11.48 0.74 -5.62
N ARG A 163 11.71 0.97 -4.34
CA ARG A 163 10.77 0.61 -3.27
C ARG A 163 10.58 1.81 -2.36
N LEU A 164 9.35 2.29 -2.24
CA LEU A 164 8.98 3.43 -1.42
C LEU A 164 8.05 2.94 -0.31
N HIS A 165 8.51 3.06 0.93
CA HIS A 165 7.66 2.82 2.09
C HIS A 165 6.79 4.05 2.32
N MET A 166 5.48 3.88 2.37
CA MET A 166 4.53 4.96 2.61
C MET A 166 3.47 4.48 3.59
N VAL A 167 3.30 5.19 4.70
CA VAL A 167 2.21 4.99 5.66
C VAL A 167 1.43 6.30 5.72
N SER A 168 0.29 6.36 5.06
CA SER A 168 -0.42 7.63 4.85
C SER A 168 -1.32 8.04 6.01
N GLU A 169 -1.61 7.14 6.95
CA GLU A 169 -2.42 7.45 8.14
C GLU A 169 -1.58 8.21 9.18
N PRO A 170 -1.89 9.50 9.46
CA PRO A 170 -1.09 10.34 10.33
C PRO A 170 -0.96 9.83 11.77
N ASP A 171 -1.98 9.12 12.27
CA ASP A 171 -1.97 8.55 13.62
C ASP A 171 -1.14 7.26 13.71
N MET A 172 -0.85 6.62 12.58
CA MET A 172 -0.08 5.37 12.53
C MET A 172 1.37 5.61 12.12
N ALA A 173 1.60 6.51 11.15
CA ALA A 173 2.91 6.73 10.53
C ALA A 173 4.06 6.99 11.52
N PRO A 174 3.91 7.81 12.58
CA PRO A 174 4.97 8.08 13.56
C PRO A 174 5.41 6.86 14.37
N HIS A 175 4.58 5.82 14.44
CA HIS A 175 4.83 4.61 15.22
C HIS A 175 5.44 3.47 14.40
N ILE A 176 5.52 3.63 13.07
CA ILE A 176 6.05 2.61 12.16
C ILE A 176 7.46 3.00 11.72
N ALA A 177 8.45 2.22 12.13
CA ALA A 177 9.83 2.38 11.69
C ALA A 177 9.96 2.23 10.16
N PRO A 178 10.92 2.91 9.51
CA PRO A 178 11.20 2.72 8.09
C PRO A 178 11.50 1.24 7.76
N ALA A 179 10.89 0.72 6.71
CA ALA A 179 11.12 -0.63 6.24
C ALA A 179 12.59 -0.80 5.81
N PRO A 180 13.35 -1.77 6.36
CA PRO A 180 14.79 -1.92 6.07
C PRO A 180 15.13 -2.14 4.60
N HIS A 181 14.18 -2.66 3.83
CA HIS A 181 14.35 -2.97 2.41
C HIS A 181 13.80 -1.89 1.47
N ALA A 182 13.16 -0.85 2.00
CA ALA A 182 12.73 0.29 1.19
C ALA A 182 13.91 1.22 0.90
N HIS A 183 13.85 1.92 -0.23
CA HIS A 183 14.87 2.90 -0.63
C HIS A 183 14.56 4.31 -0.10
N ALA A 184 13.31 4.56 0.28
CA ALA A 184 12.84 5.80 0.88
C ALA A 184 11.63 5.51 1.77
N ARG A 185 11.38 6.40 2.74
CA ARG A 185 10.18 6.45 3.57
C ARG A 185 9.55 7.84 3.40
N ILE A 186 8.37 7.91 2.81
CA ILE A 186 7.66 9.16 2.52
C ILE A 186 6.16 8.90 2.72
N ASP A 187 5.53 9.65 3.62
CA ASP A 187 4.16 9.42 4.08
C ASP A 187 3.12 10.37 3.44
N ASP A 188 3.55 11.16 2.46
CA ASP A 188 2.72 12.11 1.72
C ASP A 188 2.91 11.97 0.21
N TRP A 189 1.81 11.97 -0.54
CA TRP A 189 1.82 11.81 -1.99
C TRP A 189 2.47 12.98 -2.73
N LYS A 190 2.44 14.20 -2.19
CA LYS A 190 3.06 15.35 -2.86
C LYS A 190 4.59 15.21 -2.85
N GLU A 191 5.19 14.80 -1.75
CA GLU A 191 6.63 14.49 -1.69
C GLU A 191 6.96 13.20 -2.47
N ALA A 192 6.14 12.16 -2.33
CA ALA A 192 6.36 10.88 -3.01
C ALA A 192 6.34 11.03 -4.53
N GLN A 193 5.44 11.85 -5.08
CA GLN A 193 5.39 12.15 -6.51
C GLN A 193 6.74 12.62 -7.03
N GLY A 194 7.36 13.61 -6.37
CA GLY A 194 8.66 14.14 -6.78
C GLY A 194 9.77 13.07 -6.72
N TRP A 195 9.74 12.21 -5.71
CA TRP A 195 10.68 11.10 -5.60
C TRP A 195 10.50 10.06 -6.72
N ILE A 196 9.25 9.68 -7.01
CA ILE A 196 8.88 8.72 -8.06
C ILE A 196 9.29 9.25 -9.44
N GLU A 197 8.89 10.47 -9.77
CA GLU A 197 9.20 11.10 -11.05
C GLU A 197 10.72 11.24 -11.27
N ALA A 198 11.48 11.50 -10.21
CA ALA A 198 12.94 11.53 -10.29
C ALA A 198 13.54 10.17 -10.70
N ARG A 199 13.02 9.04 -10.18
CA ARG A 199 13.47 7.70 -10.60
C ARG A 199 13.13 7.43 -12.07
N PHE A 200 11.92 7.81 -12.47
CA PHE A 200 11.46 7.68 -13.85
C PHE A 200 12.28 8.53 -14.81
N ALA A 201 12.64 9.76 -14.43
CA ALA A 201 13.48 10.65 -15.22
C ALA A 201 14.94 10.15 -15.31
N GLN A 202 15.49 9.58 -14.23
CA GLN A 202 16.83 9.00 -14.24
C GLN A 202 16.95 7.79 -15.17
N GLY A 203 15.87 7.03 -15.36
CA GLY A 203 15.87 5.89 -16.27
C GLY A 203 16.70 4.69 -15.78
N LEU A 204 17.09 4.67 -14.50
CA LEU A 204 17.92 3.63 -13.90
C LEU A 204 17.11 2.72 -12.98
N THR A 205 17.42 1.42 -12.98
CA THR A 205 16.90 0.48 -12.00
C THR A 205 17.51 0.73 -10.62
N ALA A 206 16.86 0.24 -9.56
CA ALA A 206 17.37 0.36 -8.19
C ALA A 206 18.80 -0.21 -8.05
N ALA A 207 19.01 -1.41 -8.60
CA ALA A 207 20.31 -2.08 -8.60
C ALA A 207 21.40 -1.25 -9.31
N ALA A 208 21.07 -0.57 -10.42
CA ALA A 208 22.00 0.29 -11.14
C ALA A 208 22.25 1.63 -10.42
N SER A 209 21.25 2.15 -9.69
CA SER A 209 21.36 3.43 -8.96
C SER A 209 22.14 3.32 -7.65
N GLY A 210 22.23 2.13 -7.05
CA GLY A 210 23.00 1.88 -5.82
C GLY A 210 24.51 1.63 -6.05
N GLY A 211 24.95 1.52 -7.30
CA GLY A 211 26.34 1.21 -7.68
C GLY A 211 27.33 2.38 -7.63
N SER A 212 26.94 3.55 -7.11
CA SER A 212 27.85 4.72 -6.99
C SER A 212 28.26 5.07 -5.55
N ALA A 213 28.22 4.10 -4.63
CA ALA A 213 28.81 4.26 -3.30
C ALA A 213 30.09 3.40 -3.20
N SER A 214 31.20 4.09 -2.86
CA SER A 214 32.59 3.64 -2.64
C SER A 214 33.42 3.19 -3.85
N ALA A 215 34.20 4.14 -4.38
CA ALA A 215 35.65 3.95 -4.54
C ALA A 215 36.33 4.50 -3.28
#